data_AF-A0A0Q9CWC0-F1
#
_entry.id   AF-A0A0Q9CWC0-F1
#
_cell.length_a   1.000
_cell.length_b   1.000
_cell.length_c   1.000
_cell.angle_alpha   90.00
_cell.angle_beta   90.00
_cell.angle_gamma   90.00
#
_symmetry.space_group_name_H-M   'P 1'
#
loop_
_entity.id
_entity.type
_entity.pdbx_description
1 polymer ?
#
loop_
_entity_poly.entity_id
_entity_poly.type
_entity_poly.pdbx_seq_one_letter_code
_entity_poly.pdbx_strand_id
1 'polypeptide(L)'
;MNKTERLYAMAEELRRAGRTGTTGARLARLFEVSERTVKRDVSALQQAGLPVWAQAGPGGGYVLDPSASLPPVNFSPQQAVAVAVALAALPPGSPFAVDAAAAQGKVWDALGPEARERASALAARVWIDRGGADVGRSDAPGGPVVPDGAAAPGADVASRSPGVPDGAARPGADVAAGGLVPRAHAHLQVLRAVEQSLARSVVLALRYRDGRGNESARRVEPVILAHTEDAWYLVAWCRSREAIRWFRLDRVERADLTGETYVPRPVAEVGTPPSGAVPVA
;
A
#
# COMPACT_ATOMS: atom_id res chain seq x y z
N MET A 1 -40.02 -5.10 6.71
CA MET A 1 -38.74 -4.39 6.54
C MET A 1 -38.82 -3.01 7.18
N ASN A 2 -37.85 -2.64 8.02
CA ASN A 2 -37.83 -1.30 8.62
C ASN A 2 -37.41 -0.24 7.57
N LYS A 3 -37.60 1.05 7.87
CA LYS A 3 -37.33 2.13 6.89
C LYS A 3 -35.85 2.21 6.50
N THR A 4 -34.94 2.03 7.46
CA THR A 4 -33.49 2.14 7.26
C THR A 4 -32.96 1.01 6.39
N GLU A 5 -33.37 -0.23 6.67
CA GLU A 5 -33.11 -1.42 5.85
C GLU A 5 -33.62 -1.22 4.43
N ARG A 6 -34.84 -0.65 4.27
CA ARG A 6 -35.41 -0.37 2.95
C ARG A 6 -34.61 0.65 2.17
N LEU A 7 -34.18 1.74 2.80
CA LEU A 7 -33.37 2.76 2.15
C LEU A 7 -32.01 2.20 1.72
N TYR A 8 -31.37 1.40 2.57
CA TYR A 8 -30.12 0.72 2.24
C TYR A 8 -30.29 -0.24 1.05
N ALA A 9 -31.29 -1.13 1.13
CA ALA A 9 -31.56 -2.10 0.06
C ALA A 9 -31.96 -1.40 -1.26
N MET A 10 -32.70 -0.30 -1.20
CA MET A 10 -33.06 0.51 -2.36
C MET A 10 -31.85 1.18 -2.99
N ALA A 11 -30.91 1.70 -2.18
CA ALA A 11 -29.66 2.25 -2.70
C ALA A 11 -28.81 1.17 -3.41
N GLU A 12 -28.73 -0.04 -2.84
CA GLU A 12 -28.04 -1.17 -3.47
C GLU A 12 -28.68 -1.62 -4.79
N GLU A 13 -30.01 -1.70 -4.85
CA GLU A 13 -30.71 -2.04 -6.11
C GLU A 13 -30.48 -0.97 -7.18
N LEU A 14 -30.51 0.31 -6.80
CA LEU A 14 -30.23 1.43 -7.71
C LEU A 14 -28.77 1.41 -8.21
N ARG A 15 -27.80 1.06 -7.34
CA ARG A 15 -26.40 0.86 -7.74
C ARG A 15 -26.25 -0.31 -8.70
N ARG A 16 -26.89 -1.44 -8.42
CA ARG A 16 -26.87 -2.64 -9.27
C ARG A 16 -27.47 -2.35 -10.65
N ALA A 17 -28.54 -1.56 -10.69
CA ALA A 17 -29.16 -1.13 -11.94
C ALA A 17 -28.31 -0.11 -12.71
N GLY A 18 -27.43 0.65 -12.05
CA GLY A 18 -26.49 1.57 -12.69
C GLY A 18 -27.14 2.45 -13.77
N ARG A 19 -26.53 2.52 -14.96
CA ARG A 19 -27.02 3.31 -16.11
C ARG A 19 -28.32 2.78 -16.71
N THR A 20 -28.61 1.49 -16.54
CA THR A 20 -29.85 0.91 -17.08
C THR A 20 -31.07 1.36 -16.28
N GLY A 21 -30.87 1.74 -15.02
CA GLY A 21 -31.92 2.19 -14.13
C GLY A 21 -32.95 1.12 -13.80
N THR A 22 -33.94 1.50 -12.98
CA THR A 22 -35.03 0.61 -12.56
C THR A 22 -36.30 1.42 -12.33
N THR A 23 -37.46 0.86 -12.67
CA THR A 23 -38.72 1.61 -12.61
C THR A 23 -39.27 1.66 -11.18
N GLY A 24 -40.05 2.71 -10.86
CA GLY A 24 -40.75 2.81 -9.57
C GLY A 24 -41.66 1.60 -9.30
N ALA A 25 -42.37 1.12 -10.32
CA ALA A 25 -43.20 -0.08 -10.24
C ALA A 25 -42.38 -1.36 -9.95
N ARG A 26 -41.16 -1.48 -10.49
CA ARG A 26 -40.26 -2.61 -10.20
C ARG A 26 -39.76 -2.56 -8.76
N LEU A 27 -39.31 -1.39 -8.29
CA LEU A 27 -38.88 -1.21 -6.90
C LEU A 27 -40.03 -1.45 -5.92
N ALA A 28 -41.24 -1.00 -6.27
CA ALA A 28 -42.44 -1.23 -5.48
C ALA A 28 -42.73 -2.72 -5.30
N ARG A 29 -42.64 -3.50 -6.39
CA ARG A 29 -42.76 -4.97 -6.33
C ARG A 29 -41.62 -5.62 -5.57
N LEU A 30 -40.37 -5.21 -5.80
CA LEU A 30 -39.19 -5.81 -5.18
C LEU A 30 -39.17 -5.64 -3.66
N PHE A 31 -39.55 -4.47 -3.17
CA PHE A 31 -39.57 -4.16 -1.73
C PHE A 31 -40.95 -4.32 -1.10
N GLU A 32 -41.94 -4.84 -1.84
CA GLU A 32 -43.32 -5.06 -1.39
C GLU A 32 -43.96 -3.79 -0.78
N VAL A 33 -43.78 -2.65 -1.46
CA VAL A 33 -44.32 -1.35 -1.04
C VAL A 33 -45.06 -0.63 -2.17
N SER A 34 -45.82 0.41 -1.85
CA SER A 34 -46.46 1.25 -2.88
C SER A 34 -45.44 2.09 -3.66
N GLU A 35 -45.74 2.43 -4.91
CA GLU A 35 -44.93 3.38 -5.69
C GLU A 35 -44.81 4.76 -5.04
N ARG A 36 -45.82 5.17 -4.24
CA ARG A 36 -45.75 6.40 -3.43
C ARG A 36 -44.67 6.31 -2.35
N THR A 37 -44.51 5.14 -1.75
CA THR A 37 -43.44 4.86 -0.77
C THR A 37 -42.08 4.89 -1.45
N VAL A 38 -41.95 4.28 -2.63
CA VAL A 38 -40.72 4.34 -3.44
C VAL A 38 -40.34 5.78 -3.76
N LYS A 39 -41.28 6.59 -4.26
CA LYS A 39 -41.04 8.03 -4.53
C LYS A 39 -40.53 8.77 -3.30
N ARG A 40 -41.11 8.49 -2.13
CA ARG A 40 -40.73 9.12 -0.86
C ARG A 40 -39.34 8.67 -0.40
N ASP A 41 -39.02 7.39 -0.55
CA ASP A 41 -37.72 6.83 -0.17
C ASP A 41 -36.61 7.29 -1.12
N VAL A 42 -36.86 7.35 -2.43
CA VAL A 42 -35.92 7.94 -3.39
C VAL A 42 -35.66 9.40 -3.06
N SER A 43 -36.69 10.18 -2.71
CA SER A 43 -36.49 11.57 -2.27
C SER A 43 -35.65 11.67 -0.99
N ALA A 44 -35.82 10.73 -0.05
CA ALA A 44 -34.98 10.67 1.14
C ALA A 44 -33.51 10.32 0.80
N LEU A 45 -33.28 9.42 -0.17
CA LEU A 45 -31.94 9.10 -0.67
C LEU A 45 -31.29 10.29 -1.38
N GLN A 46 -32.06 11.05 -2.17
CA GLN A 46 -31.59 12.29 -2.82
C GLN A 46 -31.21 13.35 -1.79
N GLN A 47 -32.04 13.55 -0.75
CA GLN A 47 -31.75 14.46 0.36
C GLN A 47 -30.51 14.04 1.16
N ALA A 48 -30.21 12.73 1.21
CA ALA A 48 -29.00 12.18 1.81
C ALA A 48 -27.77 12.25 0.89
N GLY A 49 -27.88 12.84 -0.30
CA GLY A 49 -26.76 13.05 -1.23
C GLY A 49 -26.50 11.91 -2.20
N LEU A 50 -27.39 10.92 -2.31
CA LEU A 50 -27.27 9.88 -3.34
C LEU A 50 -27.66 10.46 -4.71
N PRO A 51 -26.80 10.38 -5.75
CA PRO A 51 -27.04 10.98 -7.07
C PRO A 51 -28.02 10.12 -7.90
N VAL A 52 -29.27 10.07 -7.45
CA VAL A 52 -30.38 9.36 -8.10
C VAL A 52 -31.23 10.37 -8.86
N TRP A 53 -31.50 10.08 -10.13
CA TRP A 53 -32.32 10.91 -11.01
C TRP A 53 -33.49 10.11 -11.55
N ALA A 54 -34.61 10.77 -11.82
CA ALA A 54 -35.72 10.16 -12.55
C ALA A 54 -35.57 10.46 -14.04
N GLN A 55 -35.51 9.42 -14.87
CA GLN A 55 -35.52 9.55 -16.32
C GLN A 55 -36.95 9.34 -16.84
N ALA A 56 -37.50 10.35 -17.53
CA ALA A 56 -38.83 10.26 -18.15
C ALA A 56 -38.78 9.60 -19.54
N GLY A 57 -39.79 8.78 -19.88
CA GLY A 57 -39.96 8.16 -21.21
C GLY A 57 -40.51 6.71 -21.15
N PRO A 58 -40.76 6.05 -22.30
CA PRO A 58 -41.13 4.65 -22.37
C PRO A 58 -39.97 3.78 -21.84
N GLY A 59 -40.19 3.10 -20.70
CA GLY A 59 -39.12 2.40 -19.97
C GLY A 59 -38.34 3.27 -18.97
N GLY A 60 -38.82 4.49 -18.70
CA GLY A 60 -38.24 5.41 -17.73
C GLY A 60 -38.27 4.88 -16.29
N GLY A 61 -37.36 5.41 -15.45
CA GLY A 61 -37.13 4.92 -14.10
C GLY A 61 -36.11 5.74 -13.34
N TYR A 62 -35.70 5.23 -12.19
CA TYR A 62 -34.65 5.79 -11.36
C TYR A 62 -33.30 5.27 -11.83
N VAL A 63 -32.37 6.20 -12.09
CA VAL A 63 -31.01 5.92 -12.55
C VAL A 63 -30.05 6.52 -11.53
N LEU A 64 -29.00 5.78 -11.21
CA LEU A 64 -27.89 6.30 -10.42
C LEU A 64 -26.81 6.75 -11.40
N ASP A 65 -26.37 8.01 -11.32
CA ASP A 65 -25.28 8.48 -12.17
C ASP A 65 -23.95 7.84 -11.72
N PRO A 66 -23.37 6.92 -12.52
CA PRO A 66 -22.13 6.24 -12.15
C PRO A 66 -20.91 7.15 -12.25
N SER A 67 -21.04 8.37 -12.80
CA SER A 67 -19.95 9.33 -12.94
C SER A 67 -19.77 10.26 -11.75
N ALA A 68 -20.72 10.28 -10.80
CA ALA A 68 -20.70 11.18 -9.65
C ALA A 68 -19.99 10.62 -8.39
N SER A 69 -19.77 9.31 -8.31
CA SER A 69 -19.03 8.67 -7.21
C SER A 69 -18.54 7.29 -7.63
N LEU A 70 -17.38 6.89 -7.11
CA LEU A 70 -17.03 5.48 -7.09
C LEU A 70 -18.15 4.71 -6.36
N PRO A 71 -18.55 3.52 -6.85
CA PRO A 71 -19.36 2.61 -6.04
C PRO A 71 -18.64 2.33 -4.72
N PRO A 72 -19.35 1.91 -3.65
CA PRO A 72 -18.71 1.60 -2.37
C PRO A 72 -17.57 0.60 -2.57
N VAL A 73 -16.34 1.07 -2.39
CA VAL A 73 -15.11 0.30 -2.54
C VAL A 73 -14.65 -0.13 -1.16
N ASN A 74 -14.57 -1.44 -0.96
CA ASN A 74 -14.03 -1.99 0.27
C ASN A 74 -12.51 -2.10 0.13
N PHE A 75 -11.78 -1.44 1.03
CA PHE A 75 -10.33 -1.60 1.16
C PHE A 75 -10.02 -2.51 2.34
N SER A 76 -9.11 -3.46 2.14
CA SER A 76 -8.38 -4.05 3.25
C SER A 76 -7.39 -3.02 3.83
N PRO A 77 -6.98 -3.14 5.11
CA PRO A 77 -5.94 -2.28 5.66
C PRO A 77 -4.67 -2.24 4.79
N GLN A 78 -4.26 -3.40 4.28
CA GLN A 78 -3.14 -3.56 3.37
C GLN A 78 -3.29 -2.77 2.06
N GLN A 79 -4.47 -2.86 1.43
CA GLN A 79 -4.75 -2.14 0.19
C GLN A 79 -4.76 -0.63 0.40
N ALA A 80 -5.29 -0.16 1.53
CA ALA A 80 -5.28 1.26 1.88
C ALA A 80 -3.84 1.78 2.06
N VAL A 81 -2.99 1.03 2.77
CA VAL A 81 -1.56 1.36 2.90
C VAL A 81 -0.86 1.35 1.55
N ALA A 82 -1.15 0.38 0.66
CA ALA A 82 -0.55 0.32 -0.67
C ALA A 82 -0.91 1.55 -1.53
N VAL A 83 -2.16 2.02 -1.49
CA VAL A 83 -2.57 3.25 -2.17
C VAL A 83 -1.88 4.47 -1.54
N ALA A 84 -1.81 4.54 -0.22
CA ALA A 84 -1.11 5.63 0.48
C ALA A 84 0.38 5.68 0.11
N VAL A 85 1.05 4.52 0.02
CA VAL A 85 2.45 4.40 -0.46
C VAL A 85 2.58 4.99 -1.87
N ALA A 86 1.70 4.61 -2.79
CA ALA A 86 1.74 5.08 -4.17
C ALA A 86 1.53 6.60 -4.28
N LEU A 87 0.61 7.16 -3.48
CA LEU A 87 0.36 8.60 -3.44
C LEU A 87 1.51 9.36 -2.79
N ALA A 88 2.10 8.80 -1.72
CA ALA A 88 3.26 9.38 -1.03
C ALA A 88 4.56 9.33 -1.84
N ALA A 89 4.65 8.44 -2.84
CA ALA A 89 5.78 8.32 -3.76
C ALA A 89 5.70 9.29 -4.95
N LEU A 90 4.66 10.14 -5.05
CA LEU A 90 4.60 11.15 -6.10
C LEU A 90 5.80 12.11 -6.01
N PRO A 91 6.45 12.46 -7.14
CA PRO A 91 7.57 13.37 -7.14
C PRO A 91 7.23 14.74 -6.53
N PRO A 92 8.18 15.38 -5.82
CA PRO A 92 8.01 16.77 -5.40
C PRO A 92 7.65 17.68 -6.58
N GLY A 93 6.71 18.60 -6.37
CA GLY A 93 6.22 19.49 -7.43
C GLY A 93 5.23 18.86 -8.41
N SER A 94 4.77 17.62 -8.17
CA SER A 94 3.72 17.00 -8.98
C SER A 94 2.46 17.88 -9.02
N PRO A 95 1.85 18.13 -10.20
CA PRO A 95 0.60 18.89 -10.32
C PRO A 95 -0.57 18.19 -9.61
N PHE A 96 -0.46 16.89 -9.33
CA PHE A 96 -1.48 16.09 -8.66
C PHE A 96 -1.29 16.01 -7.14
N ALA A 97 -0.32 16.71 -6.54
CA ALA A 97 -0.04 16.60 -5.10
C ALA A 97 -1.24 16.96 -4.22
N VAL A 98 -2.04 17.95 -4.63
CA VAL A 98 -3.25 18.38 -3.91
C VAL A 98 -4.33 17.29 -3.97
N ASP A 99 -4.60 16.77 -5.17
CA ASP A 99 -5.60 15.71 -5.36
C ASP A 99 -5.18 14.40 -4.71
N ALA A 100 -3.87 14.10 -4.66
CA ALA A 100 -3.32 12.93 -3.99
C ALA A 100 -3.56 12.98 -2.48
N ALA A 101 -3.35 14.14 -1.83
CA ALA A 101 -3.65 14.30 -0.41
C ALA A 101 -5.14 14.11 -0.12
N ALA A 102 -6.02 14.67 -0.96
CA ALA A 102 -7.46 14.50 -0.84
C ALA A 102 -7.90 13.04 -1.07
N ALA A 103 -7.31 12.36 -2.05
CA ALA A 103 -7.57 10.95 -2.34
C ALA A 103 -7.12 10.04 -1.18
N GLN A 104 -5.96 10.31 -0.60
CA GLN A 104 -5.46 9.59 0.57
C GLN A 104 -6.46 9.69 1.73
N GLY A 105 -6.93 10.90 2.08
CA GLY A 105 -7.96 11.08 3.12
C GLY A 105 -9.20 10.21 2.89
N LYS A 106 -9.73 10.22 1.65
CA LYS A 106 -10.90 9.40 1.27
C LYS A 106 -10.66 7.90 1.41
N VAL A 107 -9.44 7.42 1.12
CA VAL A 107 -9.07 6.00 1.30
C VAL A 107 -9.06 5.62 2.78
N TRP A 108 -8.51 6.47 3.65
CA TRP A 108 -8.52 6.25 5.10
C TRP A 108 -9.92 6.31 5.70
N ASP A 109 -10.79 7.16 5.16
CA ASP A 109 -12.18 7.31 5.60
C ASP A 109 -13.09 6.18 5.10
N ALA A 110 -12.69 5.46 4.06
CA ALA A 110 -13.37 4.24 3.61
C ALA A 110 -13.15 3.05 4.56
N LEU A 111 -12.18 3.14 5.49
CA LEU A 111 -11.91 2.09 6.47
C LEU A 111 -12.78 2.27 7.73
N GLY A 112 -13.31 1.16 8.26
CA GLY A 112 -13.90 1.14 9.61
C GLY A 112 -12.83 1.35 10.70
N PRO A 113 -13.23 1.66 11.95
CA PRO A 113 -12.32 2.07 13.02
C PRO A 113 -11.19 1.05 13.29
N GLU A 114 -11.53 -0.24 13.41
CA GLU A 114 -10.55 -1.29 13.65
C GLU A 114 -9.62 -1.51 12.44
N ALA A 115 -10.15 -1.38 11.22
CA ALA A 115 -9.34 -1.49 10.00
C ALA A 115 -8.39 -0.29 9.85
N ARG A 116 -8.82 0.90 10.27
CA ARG A 116 -8.02 2.12 10.31
C ARG A 116 -6.86 1.99 11.30
N GLU A 117 -7.10 1.51 12.52
CA GLU A 117 -6.03 1.25 13.49
C GLU A 117 -4.98 0.27 12.95
N ARG A 118 -5.43 -0.85 12.36
CA ARG A 118 -4.53 -1.82 11.72
C ARG A 118 -3.74 -1.23 10.55
N ALA A 119 -4.39 -0.39 9.74
CA ALA A 119 -3.74 0.30 8.61
C ALA A 119 -2.73 1.33 9.11
N SER A 120 -3.05 2.14 10.12
CA SER A 120 -2.13 3.11 10.73
C SER A 120 -0.91 2.43 11.34
N ALA A 121 -1.11 1.31 12.04
CA ALA A 121 -0.03 0.51 12.61
C ALA A 121 0.91 -0.05 11.52
N LEU A 122 0.36 -0.48 10.38
CA LEU A 122 1.16 -0.94 9.24
C LEU A 122 1.86 0.23 8.53
N ALA A 123 1.16 1.34 8.28
CA ALA A 123 1.71 2.53 7.62
C ALA A 123 2.87 3.16 8.40
N ALA A 124 2.81 3.16 9.74
CA ALA A 124 3.89 3.62 10.60
C ALA A 124 5.20 2.82 10.42
N ARG A 125 5.09 1.60 9.87
CA ARG A 125 6.22 0.70 9.58
C ARG A 125 6.69 0.78 8.13
N VAL A 126 6.06 1.62 7.29
CA VAL A 126 6.45 1.80 5.88
C VAL A 126 7.01 3.20 5.67
N TRP A 127 8.26 3.28 5.21
CA TRP A 127 9.02 4.51 5.07
C TRP A 127 9.38 4.73 3.60
N ILE A 128 9.21 5.95 3.10
CA ILE A 128 9.53 6.32 1.72
C ILE A 128 10.46 7.53 1.76
N ASP A 129 11.60 7.41 1.10
CA ASP A 129 12.48 8.54 0.85
C ASP A 129 11.97 9.36 -0.35
N ARG A 130 11.55 10.60 -0.08
CA ARG A 130 11.14 11.56 -1.11
C ARG A 130 12.38 12.38 -1.44
N GLY A 131 13.18 11.91 -2.41
CA GLY A 131 14.41 12.61 -2.84
C GLY A 131 14.24 14.14 -2.82
N GLY A 132 14.96 14.77 -1.90
CA GLY A 132 14.79 16.20 -1.60
C GLY A 132 15.17 17.08 -2.78
N ALA A 133 14.36 18.11 -3.00
CA ALA A 133 14.64 19.21 -3.92
C ALA A 133 16.00 19.87 -3.60
N ASP A 134 16.72 20.21 -4.66
CA ASP A 134 18.07 20.78 -4.72
C ASP A 134 18.27 22.01 -3.81
N VAL A 135 19.25 21.94 -2.90
CA VAL A 135 19.90 23.10 -2.28
C VAL A 135 21.40 22.84 -2.21
N GLY A 136 22.12 23.31 -3.23
CA GLY A 136 23.50 23.76 -3.11
C GLY A 136 24.57 22.70 -3.31
N ARG A 137 25.18 22.74 -4.50
CA ARG A 137 26.53 22.25 -4.75
C ARG A 137 27.50 22.80 -3.69
N SER A 138 27.91 21.95 -2.74
CA SER A 138 29.11 22.11 -1.92
C SER A 138 29.75 20.73 -1.77
N ASP A 139 30.99 20.63 -2.23
CA ASP A 139 31.80 19.42 -2.34
C ASP A 139 31.97 18.66 -1.00
N ALA A 140 31.47 17.42 -0.91
CA ALA A 140 31.95 16.31 -0.07
C ALA A 140 31.07 15.04 -0.28
N PRO A 141 31.59 13.82 -0.07
CA PRO A 141 31.32 12.68 -0.95
C PRO A 141 30.21 11.73 -0.45
N GLY A 142 29.51 11.11 -1.42
CA GLY A 142 28.90 9.78 -1.31
C GLY A 142 27.69 9.66 -0.38
N GLY A 143 26.50 9.45 -0.97
CA GLY A 143 25.36 8.88 -0.24
C GLY A 143 25.76 7.60 0.51
N PRO A 144 25.04 7.24 1.59
CA PRO A 144 25.44 6.13 2.44
C PRO A 144 25.36 4.83 1.65
N VAL A 145 26.51 4.34 1.17
CA VAL A 145 26.68 2.98 0.70
C VAL A 145 26.51 2.07 1.91
N VAL A 146 25.28 1.69 2.23
CA VAL A 146 25.00 0.65 3.22
C VAL A 146 25.32 -0.68 2.54
N PRO A 147 26.40 -1.40 2.93
CA PRO A 147 26.71 -2.66 2.29
C PRO A 147 25.56 -3.65 2.54
N ASP A 148 25.22 -4.43 1.52
CA ASP A 148 24.13 -5.40 1.62
C ASP A 148 24.33 -6.38 2.78
N GLY A 149 23.38 -6.38 3.73
CA GLY A 149 23.50 -7.18 4.94
C GLY A 149 24.53 -6.66 5.95
N ALA A 150 24.89 -5.37 5.91
CA ALA A 150 25.69 -4.74 6.95
C ALA A 150 24.85 -4.36 8.17
N ALA A 151 25.51 -4.36 9.33
CA ALA A 151 25.02 -3.70 10.54
C ALA A 151 25.07 -2.18 10.33
N ALA A 152 24.15 -1.44 10.97
CA ALA A 152 24.20 0.03 10.99
C ALA A 152 25.57 0.52 11.49
N PRO A 153 26.17 1.59 10.93
CA PRO A 153 27.47 2.07 11.38
C PRO A 153 27.36 2.83 12.70
N GLY A 154 28.20 2.48 13.68
CA GLY A 154 28.52 3.35 14.83
C GLY A 154 28.52 2.71 16.22
N ALA A 155 29.49 1.84 16.51
CA ALA A 155 30.25 1.82 17.78
C ALA A 155 31.62 1.13 17.53
N ASP A 156 32.63 1.97 17.25
CA ASP A 156 34.11 1.79 17.26
C ASP A 156 34.82 0.52 16.75
N VAL A 157 35.75 0.69 15.79
CA VAL A 157 37.23 0.61 15.94
C VAL A 157 37.93 0.45 14.56
N ALA A 158 38.83 1.40 14.27
CA ALA A 158 40.08 1.35 13.49
C ALA A 158 40.18 0.75 12.07
N SER A 159 40.47 1.67 11.13
CA SER A 159 41.65 1.68 10.23
C SER A 159 41.91 0.52 9.25
N ARG A 160 41.66 0.78 7.95
CA ARG A 160 42.65 0.81 6.82
C ARG A 160 41.98 0.51 5.46
N SER A 161 42.09 1.46 4.53
CA SER A 161 41.97 1.32 3.07
C SER A 161 43.14 0.45 2.51
N PRO A 162 43.13 -0.13 1.27
CA PRO A 162 42.83 0.57 0.00
C PRO A 162 42.21 -0.23 -1.17
N GLY A 163 41.71 0.51 -2.19
CA GLY A 163 41.91 0.16 -3.62
C GLY A 163 40.66 -0.07 -4.49
N VAL A 164 40.43 0.84 -5.47
CA VAL A 164 39.55 0.72 -6.67
C VAL A 164 40.43 0.26 -7.87
N PRO A 165 39.92 -0.43 -8.92
CA PRO A 165 39.37 0.20 -10.15
C PRO A 165 38.09 -0.50 -10.67
N ASP A 166 37.05 0.19 -11.17
CA ASP A 166 36.86 0.91 -12.45
C ASP A 166 36.56 0.00 -13.67
N GLY A 167 35.49 0.30 -14.42
CA GLY A 167 35.11 -0.46 -15.63
C GLY A 167 33.62 -0.40 -16.01
N ALA A 168 33.25 0.62 -16.79
CA ALA A 168 31.93 0.87 -17.36
C ALA A 168 31.43 -0.20 -18.37
N ALA A 169 30.09 -0.34 -18.46
CA ALA A 169 29.28 -0.25 -19.71
C ALA A 169 27.92 -0.97 -19.60
N ARG A 170 26.82 -0.22 -19.81
CA ARG A 170 25.54 -0.67 -20.42
C ARG A 170 25.69 -0.55 -21.97
N PRO A 171 24.79 -1.01 -22.87
CA PRO A 171 23.35 -1.30 -22.69
C PRO A 171 22.80 -2.49 -23.53
N GLY A 172 21.49 -2.73 -23.47
CA GLY A 172 20.76 -3.56 -24.45
C GLY A 172 19.40 -4.00 -23.94
N ALA A 173 18.38 -3.17 -24.14
CA ALA A 173 16.97 -3.53 -23.95
C ALA A 173 16.52 -4.44 -25.09
N ASP A 174 15.71 -5.45 -24.79
CA ASP A 174 14.69 -5.92 -25.71
C ASP A 174 13.47 -6.45 -24.95
N VAL A 175 12.32 -5.97 -25.42
CA VAL A 175 10.98 -6.15 -24.89
C VAL A 175 10.36 -7.39 -25.53
N ALA A 176 9.82 -8.31 -24.73
CA ALA A 176 8.83 -9.27 -25.20
C ALA A 176 7.84 -9.64 -24.08
N ALA A 177 6.58 -9.31 -24.34
CA ALA A 177 5.43 -9.67 -23.51
C ALA A 177 5.09 -11.16 -23.64
N GLY A 178 4.72 -11.82 -22.54
CA GLY A 178 4.13 -13.16 -22.59
C GLY A 178 4.25 -13.97 -21.29
N GLY A 179 3.20 -13.90 -20.45
CA GLY A 179 3.03 -14.73 -19.26
C GLY A 179 3.70 -14.16 -18.01
N LEU A 180 3.01 -14.16 -16.87
CA LEU A 180 3.64 -13.84 -15.60
C LEU A 180 4.65 -14.96 -15.31
N VAL A 181 5.90 -14.74 -15.73
CA VAL A 181 7.04 -15.65 -15.63
C VAL A 181 7.10 -16.24 -14.21
N PRO A 182 7.43 -17.54 -14.01
CA PRO A 182 7.50 -18.15 -12.67
C PRO A 182 8.29 -17.33 -11.62
N ARG A 183 9.28 -16.56 -12.08
CA ARG A 183 10.06 -15.61 -11.27
C ARG A 183 9.23 -14.43 -10.72
N ALA A 184 8.30 -13.88 -11.51
CA ALA A 184 7.40 -12.82 -11.06
C ALA A 184 6.40 -13.34 -10.03
N HIS A 185 5.91 -14.58 -10.18
CA HIS A 185 5.05 -15.21 -9.17
C HIS A 185 5.79 -15.46 -7.85
N ALA A 186 7.02 -15.97 -7.90
CA ALA A 186 7.86 -16.15 -6.71
C ALA A 186 8.15 -14.82 -6.01
N HIS A 187 8.41 -13.75 -6.77
CA HIS A 187 8.61 -12.42 -6.21
C HIS A 187 7.35 -11.88 -5.51
N LEU A 188 6.17 -12.04 -6.11
CA LEU A 188 4.90 -11.65 -5.47
C LEU A 188 4.62 -12.43 -4.17
N GLN A 189 5.03 -13.70 -4.10
CA GLN A 189 4.92 -14.48 -2.86
C GLN A 189 5.82 -13.93 -1.76
N VAL A 190 7.05 -13.53 -2.10
CA VAL A 190 7.96 -12.87 -1.16
C VAL A 190 7.36 -11.58 -0.63
N LEU A 191 6.88 -10.70 -1.51
CA LEU A 191 6.27 -9.42 -1.12
C LEU A 191 5.07 -9.62 -0.19
N ARG A 192 4.19 -10.57 -0.53
CA ARG A 192 3.02 -10.92 0.30
C ARG A 192 3.43 -11.47 1.66
N ALA A 193 4.45 -12.33 1.73
CA ALA A 193 4.92 -12.88 3.01
C ALA A 193 5.50 -11.79 3.91
N VAL A 194 6.26 -10.85 3.34
CA VAL A 194 6.80 -9.69 4.06
C VAL A 194 5.67 -8.79 4.60
N GLU A 195 4.70 -8.45 3.75
CA GLU A 195 3.54 -7.64 4.12
C GLU A 195 2.73 -8.29 5.26
N GLN A 196 2.44 -9.60 5.15
CA GLN A 196 1.71 -10.34 6.17
C GLN A 196 2.50 -10.44 7.49
N SER A 197 3.82 -10.60 7.40
CA SER A 197 4.70 -10.66 8.57
C SER A 197 4.73 -9.33 9.33
N LEU A 198 4.78 -8.20 8.63
CA LEU A 198 4.68 -6.86 9.20
C LEU A 198 3.29 -6.60 9.80
N ALA A 199 2.22 -6.99 9.11
CA ALA A 199 0.86 -6.77 9.58
C ALA A 199 0.51 -7.60 10.83
N ARG A 200 1.11 -8.79 10.98
CA ARG A 200 0.78 -9.74 12.06
C ARG A 200 1.88 -9.88 13.11
N SER A 201 2.99 -9.17 12.96
CA SER A 201 4.18 -9.30 13.83
C SER A 201 4.64 -10.76 13.97
N VAL A 202 4.78 -11.44 12.83
CA VAL A 202 5.19 -12.85 12.74
C VAL A 202 6.61 -12.96 12.22
N VAL A 203 7.46 -13.76 12.85
CA VAL A 203 8.85 -13.99 12.42
C VAL A 203 8.86 -14.52 10.99
N LEU A 204 9.78 -14.02 10.17
CA LEU A 204 9.91 -14.37 8.77
C LEU A 204 11.16 -15.23 8.55
N ALA A 205 11.00 -16.35 7.84
CA ALA A 205 12.11 -17.18 7.40
C ALA A 205 12.50 -16.76 5.97
N LEU A 206 13.73 -16.28 5.79
CA LEU A 206 14.25 -15.77 4.53
C LEU A 206 15.34 -16.69 3.97
N ARG A 207 15.28 -16.96 2.67
CA ARG A 207 16.46 -17.34 1.87
C ARG A 207 16.97 -16.11 1.15
N TYR A 208 18.16 -15.68 1.51
CA TYR A 208 18.74 -14.41 1.09
C TYR A 208 20.10 -14.63 0.43
N ARG A 209 20.28 -14.04 -0.75
CA ARG A 209 21.56 -14.02 -1.45
C ARG A 209 22.22 -12.65 -1.29
N ASP A 210 23.41 -12.62 -0.70
CA ASP A 210 24.15 -11.36 -0.51
C ASP A 210 24.77 -10.84 -1.83
N GLY A 211 25.39 -9.64 -1.77
CA GLY A 211 26.04 -9.04 -2.94
C GLY A 211 27.28 -9.79 -3.45
N ARG A 212 27.79 -10.75 -2.68
CA ARG A 212 28.90 -11.64 -3.06
C ARG A 212 28.39 -12.98 -3.62
N GLY A 213 27.07 -13.15 -3.72
CA GLY A 213 26.44 -14.37 -4.20
C GLY A 213 26.26 -15.45 -3.14
N ASN A 214 26.59 -15.22 -1.87
CA ASN A 214 26.41 -16.22 -0.83
C ASN A 214 24.95 -16.32 -0.42
N GLU A 215 24.42 -17.53 -0.44
CA GLU A 215 23.09 -17.84 0.06
C GLU A 215 23.11 -18.05 1.57
N SER A 216 22.09 -17.54 2.26
CA SER A 216 21.90 -17.74 3.69
C SER A 216 20.43 -17.88 4.04
N ALA A 217 20.13 -18.82 4.93
CA ALA A 217 18.82 -18.95 5.54
C ALA A 217 18.79 -18.19 6.88
N ARG A 218 17.82 -17.30 7.07
CA ARG A 218 17.76 -16.42 8.24
C ARG A 218 16.35 -16.34 8.79
N ARG A 219 16.22 -16.39 10.11
CA ARG A 219 14.99 -16.00 10.81
C ARG A 219 15.13 -14.54 11.23
N VAL A 220 14.17 -13.73 10.82
CA VAL A 220 14.19 -12.29 11.06
C VAL A 220 12.87 -11.83 11.65
N GLU A 221 12.92 -10.83 12.50
CA GLU A 221 11.77 -10.10 13.03
C GLU A 221 11.69 -8.77 12.27
N PRO A 222 10.78 -8.64 11.30
CA PRO A 222 10.62 -7.38 10.58
C PRO A 222 10.38 -6.21 11.51
N VAL A 223 10.94 -5.06 11.18
CA VAL A 223 10.70 -3.83 11.93
C VAL A 223 10.03 -2.82 11.01
N ILE A 224 10.71 -2.43 9.92
CA ILE A 224 10.20 -1.50 8.91
C ILE A 224 10.43 -2.00 7.48
N LEU A 225 9.62 -1.50 6.56
CA LEU A 225 9.83 -1.56 5.13
C LEU A 225 10.20 -0.17 4.62
N ALA A 226 11.36 -0.03 3.99
CA ALA A 226 11.88 1.24 3.51
C ALA A 226 12.07 1.22 1.99
N HIS A 227 11.73 2.31 1.32
CA HIS A 227 12.07 2.55 -0.08
C HIS A 227 13.08 3.70 -0.16
N THR A 228 14.29 3.41 -0.64
CA THR A 228 15.42 4.36 -0.72
C THR A 228 16.23 4.09 -1.99
N GLU A 229 16.78 5.13 -2.64
CA GLU A 229 17.74 5.01 -3.78
C GLU A 229 17.37 3.90 -4.79
N ASP A 230 16.09 3.87 -5.21
CA ASP A 230 15.48 2.93 -6.19
C ASP A 230 15.30 1.46 -5.76
N ALA A 231 15.41 1.11 -4.47
CA ALA A 231 15.16 -0.25 -4.00
C ALA A 231 14.33 -0.31 -2.72
N TRP A 232 13.60 -1.44 -2.59
CA TRP A 232 12.89 -1.79 -1.36
C TRP A 232 13.80 -2.57 -0.42
N TYR A 233 13.83 -2.14 0.84
CA TYR A 233 14.57 -2.75 1.93
C TYR A 233 13.60 -3.20 3.02
N LEU A 234 13.75 -4.44 3.47
CA LEU A 234 13.21 -4.93 4.72
C LEU A 234 14.26 -4.74 5.80
N VAL A 235 13.97 -3.91 6.79
CA VAL A 235 14.83 -3.78 7.96
C VAL A 235 14.27 -4.63 9.09
N ALA A 236 15.09 -5.54 9.58
CA ALA A 236 14.65 -6.59 10.49
C ALA A 236 15.74 -6.95 11.51
N TRP A 237 15.33 -7.35 12.72
CA TRP A 237 16.24 -7.97 13.68
C TRP A 237 16.55 -9.40 13.24
N CYS A 238 17.83 -9.68 12.99
CA CYS A 238 18.28 -10.99 12.53
C CYS A 238 18.64 -11.86 13.75
N ARG A 239 17.81 -12.86 14.07
CA ARG A 239 18.00 -13.73 15.25
C ARG A 239 19.33 -14.49 15.23
N SER A 240 19.79 -14.91 14.07
CA SER A 240 21.08 -15.62 13.92
C SER A 240 22.31 -14.73 14.18
N ARG A 241 22.14 -13.41 14.10
CA ARG A 241 23.24 -12.43 14.22
C ARG A 241 23.04 -11.46 15.37
N GLU A 242 21.92 -11.56 16.07
CA GLU A 242 21.54 -10.71 17.21
C GLU A 242 21.75 -9.23 16.92
N ALA A 243 21.34 -8.78 15.74
CA ALA A 243 21.52 -7.41 15.28
C ALA A 243 20.45 -6.99 14.26
N ILE A 244 20.18 -5.68 14.20
CA ILE A 244 19.39 -5.07 13.13
C ILE A 244 20.16 -5.17 11.81
N ARG A 245 19.45 -5.61 10.76
CA ARG A 245 20.01 -5.77 9.42
C ARG A 245 19.02 -5.33 8.35
N TRP A 246 19.59 -4.80 7.27
CA TRP A 246 18.87 -4.34 6.09
C TRP A 246 18.97 -5.41 5.00
N PHE A 247 17.81 -5.84 4.49
CA PHE A 247 17.69 -6.86 3.46
C PHE A 247 17.02 -6.26 2.24
N ARG A 248 17.70 -6.24 1.09
CA ARG A 248 17.05 -5.81 -0.14
C ARG A 248 16.04 -6.84 -0.61
N LEU A 249 14.80 -6.42 -0.89
CA LEU A 249 13.72 -7.32 -1.29
C LEU A 249 13.97 -7.98 -2.66
N ASP A 250 14.70 -7.32 -3.56
CA ASP A 250 15.07 -7.87 -4.87
C ASP A 250 16.04 -9.07 -4.78
N ARG A 251 16.71 -9.23 -3.63
CA ARG A 251 17.67 -10.31 -3.35
C ARG A 251 17.12 -11.40 -2.43
N VAL A 252 15.87 -11.28 -2.00
CA VAL A 252 15.17 -12.34 -1.28
C VAL A 252 14.67 -13.35 -2.30
N GLU A 253 15.18 -14.57 -2.22
CA GLU A 253 14.81 -15.64 -3.14
C GLU A 253 13.52 -16.34 -2.70
N ARG A 254 13.32 -16.42 -1.37
CA ARG A 254 12.15 -17.03 -0.75
C ARG A 254 11.91 -16.42 0.62
N ALA A 255 10.64 -16.19 0.94
CA ALA A 255 10.20 -15.75 2.25
C ALA A 255 8.98 -16.57 2.68
N ASP A 256 9.05 -17.17 3.86
CA ASP A 256 7.96 -17.95 4.43
C ASP A 256 7.60 -17.39 5.81
N LEU A 257 6.30 -17.22 6.06
CA LEU A 257 5.80 -16.91 7.40
C LEU A 257 6.06 -18.09 8.33
N THR A 258 6.60 -17.80 9.50
CA THR A 258 6.67 -18.79 10.58
C THR A 258 5.38 -18.79 11.40
N GLY A 259 5.27 -19.68 12.39
CA GLY A 259 4.21 -19.64 13.40
C GLY A 259 4.55 -18.80 14.64
N GLU A 260 5.76 -18.21 14.69
CA GLU A 260 6.25 -17.48 15.86
C GLU A 260 5.88 -16.00 15.75
N THR A 261 5.22 -15.44 16.75
CA THR A 261 4.99 -13.99 16.87
C THR A 261 6.12 -13.33 17.65
N TYR A 262 6.33 -12.04 17.41
CA TYR A 262 7.29 -11.21 18.15
C TYR A 262 6.64 -9.90 18.56
N VAL A 263 7.19 -9.25 19.59
CA VAL A 263 6.84 -7.86 19.92
C VAL A 263 7.67 -6.95 19.02
N PRO A 264 7.06 -6.13 18.16
CA PRO A 264 7.82 -5.24 17.28
C PRO A 264 8.74 -4.34 18.07
N ARG A 265 10.02 -4.33 17.68
CA ARG A 265 10.99 -3.41 18.23
C ARG A 265 10.60 -1.97 17.86
N PRO A 266 10.83 -1.01 18.77
CA PRO A 266 10.59 0.40 18.47
C PRO A 266 11.45 0.82 17.28
N VAL A 267 10.86 1.63 16.38
CA VAL A 267 11.53 2.04 15.15
C VAL A 267 12.82 2.83 15.41
N ALA A 268 12.94 3.46 16.59
CA ALA A 268 14.16 4.11 17.04
C ALA A 268 15.39 3.17 17.14
N GLU A 269 15.18 1.86 17.35
CA GLU A 269 16.26 0.86 17.39
C GLU A 269 16.82 0.52 15.99
N VAL A 270 16.16 0.95 14.92
CA VAL A 270 16.53 0.61 13.54
C VAL A 270 17.79 1.35 13.06
N GLY A 271 18.16 2.44 13.74
CA GLY A 271 19.18 3.40 13.32
C GLY A 271 18.56 4.67 12.74
N THR A 272 19.40 5.67 12.44
CA THR A 272 18.91 6.96 11.93
C THR A 272 18.43 6.81 10.48
N PRO A 273 17.16 7.14 10.16
CA PRO A 273 16.70 7.22 8.77
C PRO A 273 17.58 8.14 7.93
N PRO A 274 17.75 7.90 6.62
CA PRO A 274 18.27 8.92 5.72
C PRO A 274 17.39 10.18 5.82
N SER A 275 17.98 11.36 5.65
CA SER A 275 17.37 12.66 5.99
C SER A 275 16.07 12.99 5.22
N GLY A 276 15.72 12.24 4.17
CA GLY A 276 14.48 12.38 3.40
C GLY A 276 13.39 11.32 3.67
N ALA A 277 13.62 10.34 4.56
CA ALA A 277 12.65 9.29 4.83
C ALA A 277 11.54 9.75 5.78
N VAL A 278 10.28 9.64 5.32
CA VAL A 278 9.08 9.97 6.10
C VAL A 278 8.17 8.75 6.19
N PRO A 279 7.53 8.47 7.35
CA PRO A 279 6.50 7.43 7.43
C PRO A 279 5.32 7.74 6.51
N VAL A 280 4.64 6.70 6.03
CA VAL A 280 3.48 6.84 5.12
C VAL A 280 2.18 7.24 5.87
N ALA A 281 2.18 7.13 7.20
CA ALA A 281 1.04 7.42 8.06
C ALA A 281 0.66 8.91 8.08
#